data_AF-A0A1Z8UA61-F1
#
_entry.id   AF-A0A1Z8UA61-F1
#
_cell.length_a   1.000
_cell.length_b   1.000
_cell.length_c   1.000
_cell.angle_alpha   90.00
_cell.angle_beta   90.00
_cell.angle_gamma   90.00
#
_symmetry.space_group_name_H-M   'P 1'
#
loop_
_entity.id
_entity.type
_entity.pdbx_description
1 polymer ?
#
loop_
_entity_poly.entity_id
_entity_poly.type
_entity_poly.pdbx_seq_one_letter_code
_entity_poly.pdbx_strand_id
1 'polypeptide(L)'
;MLIRSSHSNAVLDHPIAIMQGLVEANDWQMHHHSSDEIAIEISGYWSDYYISVKWHEDHSSIHISAVLDIFVIDQQKPEMMELISRLNERTWLGHFILTQDDGCLLFRHTTPMRGTGGATQEQIIDMIEATVAECEKYYPALFQLAIGSASADSATETVLMETVGHA
;
A
#
# COMPACT_ATOMS: atom_id res chain seq x y z
N MET A 1 -8.10 27.99 -1.20
CA MET A 1 -9.16 27.95 -0.17
C MET A 1 -8.54 27.38 1.10
N LEU A 2 -8.42 28.17 2.17
CA LEU A 2 -7.84 27.72 3.45
C LEU A 2 -8.97 27.33 4.40
N ILE A 3 -9.12 26.02 4.65
CA ILE A 3 -10.08 25.49 5.63
C ILE A 3 -9.53 25.79 7.04
N ARG A 4 -10.30 26.50 7.86
CA ARG A 4 -9.97 26.75 9.28
C ARG A 4 -10.60 25.66 10.14
N SER A 5 -9.82 25.07 11.05
CA SER A 5 -10.29 24.12 12.06
C SER A 5 -9.72 24.49 13.44
N SER A 6 -10.49 24.21 14.51
CA SER A 6 -10.05 24.31 15.91
C SER A 6 -9.32 23.03 16.31
N HIS A 7 -8.13 23.14 16.90
CA HIS A 7 -7.29 22.00 17.28
C HIS A 7 -7.57 21.52 18.71
N SER A 8 -7.57 20.19 18.89
CA SER A 8 -7.45 19.52 20.19
C SER A 8 -5.98 19.19 20.44
N ASN A 9 -5.48 19.45 21.65
CA ASN A 9 -4.07 19.28 22.06
C ASN A 9 -3.79 17.89 22.68
N ALA A 10 -4.28 16.81 22.10
CA ALA A 10 -3.78 15.47 22.47
C ALA A 10 -2.48 15.22 21.69
N VAL A 11 -1.36 15.03 22.39
CA VAL A 11 -0.10 14.62 21.78
C VAL A 11 -0.14 13.10 21.68
N LEU A 12 -0.36 12.57 20.48
CA LEU A 12 -0.23 11.15 20.19
C LEU A 12 1.24 10.83 19.84
N ASP A 13 1.61 9.56 19.98
CA ASP A 13 2.97 9.10 19.72
C ASP A 13 3.37 9.27 18.25
N HIS A 14 4.68 9.39 18.01
CA HIS A 14 5.23 9.47 16.67
C HIS A 14 4.88 8.19 15.88
N PRO A 15 4.41 8.27 14.62
CA PRO A 15 3.93 7.09 13.89
C PRO A 15 4.96 5.94 13.80
N ILE A 16 6.24 6.28 13.67
CA ILE A 16 7.31 5.28 13.65
C ILE A 16 7.49 4.58 15.01
N ALA A 17 7.26 5.27 16.13
CA ALA A 17 7.32 4.65 17.45
C ALA A 17 6.15 3.67 17.65
N ILE A 18 4.96 4.04 17.18
CA ILE A 18 3.79 3.14 17.19
C ILE A 18 4.08 1.90 16.34
N MET A 19 4.65 2.09 15.14
CA MET A 19 5.05 0.97 14.29
C MET A 19 6.08 0.04 14.94
N GLN A 20 7.07 0.58 15.66
CA GLN A 20 8.04 -0.24 16.39
C GLN A 20 7.34 -1.11 17.45
N GLY A 21 6.38 -0.55 18.19
CA GLY A 21 5.57 -1.31 19.14
C GLY A 21 4.74 -2.42 18.47
N LEU A 22 4.20 -2.17 17.28
CA LEU A 22 3.49 -3.19 16.49
C LEU A 22 4.43 -4.31 16.05
N VAL A 23 5.63 -3.97 15.58
CA VAL A 23 6.62 -4.96 15.15
C VAL A 23 7.02 -5.86 16.31
N GLU A 24 7.34 -5.27 17.48
CA GLU A 24 7.67 -6.03 18.69
C GLU A 24 6.51 -6.94 19.14
N ALA A 25 5.28 -6.44 19.09
CA ALA A 25 4.10 -7.20 19.51
C ALA A 25 3.76 -8.38 18.59
N ASN A 26 4.11 -8.30 17.31
CA ASN A 26 3.82 -9.33 16.30
C ASN A 26 5.03 -10.21 15.95
N ASP A 27 6.19 -10.00 16.59
CA ASP A 27 7.45 -10.70 16.30
C ASP A 27 7.86 -10.59 14.81
N TRP A 28 7.61 -9.42 14.21
CA TRP A 28 8.00 -9.14 12.82
C TRP A 28 9.48 -8.76 12.71
N GLN A 29 10.09 -9.07 11.58
CA GLN A 29 11.43 -8.56 11.29
C GLN A 29 11.36 -7.07 10.92
N MET A 30 12.16 -6.25 11.61
CA MET A 30 12.24 -4.81 11.36
C MET A 30 13.54 -4.46 10.62
N HIS A 31 13.41 -3.70 9.54
CA HIS A 31 14.52 -3.08 8.84
C HIS A 31 14.47 -1.56 9.04
N HIS A 32 15.45 -1.02 9.77
CA HIS A 32 15.56 0.42 9.95
C HIS A 32 16.19 1.07 8.72
N HIS A 33 15.49 2.03 8.13
CA HIS A 33 16.03 2.85 7.03
C HIS A 33 16.47 4.24 7.52
N SER A 34 15.66 4.89 8.36
CA SER A 34 15.99 6.18 8.98
C SER A 34 15.19 6.39 10.26
N SER A 35 15.31 7.56 10.90
CA SER A 35 14.45 7.96 12.03
C SER A 35 12.96 8.00 11.67
N ASP A 36 12.66 8.28 10.40
CA ASP A 36 11.32 8.53 9.90
C ASP A 36 10.83 7.42 8.96
N GLU A 37 11.57 6.31 8.86
CA GLU A 37 11.26 5.23 7.94
C GLU A 37 11.73 3.87 8.47
N ILE A 38 10.80 2.93 8.51
CA ILE A 38 11.09 1.52 8.77
C ILE A 38 10.45 0.66 7.67
N ALA A 39 10.98 -0.54 7.48
CA ALA A 39 10.35 -1.55 6.66
C ALA A 39 10.14 -2.84 7.46
N ILE A 40 9.09 -3.56 7.10
CA ILE A 40 8.68 -4.83 7.69
C ILE A 40 8.33 -5.82 6.59
N GLU A 41 8.35 -7.10 6.92
CA GLU A 41 7.92 -8.18 6.02
C GLU A 41 6.68 -8.85 6.62
N ILE A 42 5.61 -8.96 5.82
CA ILE A 42 4.37 -9.64 6.21
C ILE A 42 4.07 -10.72 5.18
N SER A 43 3.93 -11.97 5.62
CA SER A 43 3.56 -13.07 4.73
C SER A 43 2.10 -12.98 4.29
N GLY A 44 1.89 -12.96 2.98
CA GLY A 44 0.60 -13.08 2.33
C GLY A 44 0.29 -14.49 1.83
N TYR A 45 -0.81 -14.63 1.11
CA TYR A 45 -1.15 -15.83 0.37
C TYR A 45 -0.41 -15.91 -0.98
N TRP A 46 -0.24 -14.77 -1.67
CA TRP A 46 0.44 -14.73 -2.98
C TRP A 46 1.95 -14.51 -2.89
N SER A 47 2.40 -13.69 -1.93
CA SER A 47 3.80 -13.33 -1.76
C SER A 47 4.08 -12.84 -0.33
N ASP A 48 5.35 -12.79 0.05
CA ASP A 48 5.77 -11.98 1.20
C ASP A 48 5.79 -10.50 0.79
N TYR A 49 5.17 -9.65 1.60
CA TYR A 49 5.04 -8.21 1.34
C TYR A 49 6.09 -7.41 2.10
N TYR A 50 6.97 -6.76 1.36
CA TYR A 50 7.90 -5.77 1.89
C TYR A 50 7.19 -4.43 2.03
N ILE A 51 6.83 -4.09 3.26
CA ILE A 51 6.06 -2.87 3.58
C ILE A 51 7.01 -1.82 4.16
N SER A 52 7.16 -0.70 3.46
CA SER A 52 7.81 0.50 4.00
C SER A 52 6.76 1.42 4.62
N VAL A 53 7.03 1.88 5.85
CA VAL A 53 6.24 2.88 6.56
C VAL A 53 7.12 4.10 6.83
N LYS A 54 6.68 5.24 6.32
CA LYS A 54 7.41 6.50 6.35
C LYS A 54 6.57 7.64 6.90
N TRP A 55 7.17 8.41 7.81
CA TRP A 55 6.63 9.68 8.26
C TRP A 55 7.20 10.82 7.41
N HIS A 56 6.32 11.72 6.97
CA HIS A 56 6.68 12.94 6.24
C HIS A 56 6.30 14.17 7.06
N GLU A 57 7.26 14.67 7.85
CA GLU A 57 7.09 15.83 8.74
C GLU A 57 6.50 17.05 8.00
N ASP A 58 7.07 17.41 6.85
CA ASP A 58 6.66 18.58 6.05
C ASP A 58 5.19 18.55 5.61
N HIS A 59 4.64 17.36 5.41
CA HIS A 59 3.27 17.14 4.96
C HIS A 59 2.35 16.70 6.11
N SER A 60 2.91 16.51 7.31
CA SER A 60 2.26 15.86 8.44
C SER A 60 1.48 14.63 8.00
N SER A 61 2.12 13.73 7.26
CA SER A 61 1.47 12.54 6.69
C SER A 61 2.28 11.28 6.91
N ILE A 62 1.57 10.17 7.07
CA ILE A 62 2.17 8.83 7.02
C ILE A 62 1.99 8.27 5.60
N HIS A 63 2.99 7.53 5.16
CA HIS A 63 3.03 6.88 3.86
C HIS A 63 3.39 5.41 4.10
N ILE A 64 2.50 4.52 3.66
CA ILE A 64 2.73 3.08 3.62
C ILE A 64 2.83 2.67 2.16
N SER A 65 3.84 1.87 1.84
CA SER A 65 3.99 1.29 0.51
C SER A 65 4.39 -0.17 0.59
N ALA A 66 3.86 -0.98 -0.32
CA ALA A 66 4.24 -2.37 -0.49
C ALA A 66 4.74 -2.58 -1.91
N VAL A 67 5.94 -3.14 -2.05
CA VAL A 67 6.44 -3.58 -3.35
C VAL A 67 5.88 -4.98 -3.62
N LEU A 68 5.35 -5.19 -4.81
CA LEU A 68 4.92 -6.51 -5.26
C LEU A 68 6.11 -7.23 -5.89
N ASP A 69 6.23 -8.53 -5.63
CA ASP A 69 7.20 -9.41 -6.30
C ASP A 69 6.75 -9.75 -7.74
N ILE A 70 6.47 -8.70 -8.51
CA ILE A 70 6.01 -8.77 -9.90
C ILE A 70 6.86 -7.79 -10.71
N PHE A 71 7.60 -8.31 -11.68
CA PHE A 71 8.42 -7.53 -12.58
C PHE A 71 7.78 -7.39 -13.96
N VAL A 72 7.57 -6.16 -14.41
CA VAL A 72 6.88 -5.86 -15.68
C VAL A 72 7.90 -5.49 -16.75
N ILE A 73 8.07 -6.39 -17.72
CA ILE A 73 8.94 -6.15 -18.88
C ILE A 73 8.40 -5.03 -19.79
N ASP A 74 9.28 -4.37 -20.53
CA ASP A 74 8.95 -3.20 -21.35
C ASP A 74 7.76 -3.41 -22.30
N GLN A 75 7.64 -4.61 -22.88
CA GLN A 75 6.54 -4.95 -23.79
C GLN A 75 5.17 -4.92 -23.10
N GLN A 76 5.10 -5.23 -21.81
CA GLN A 76 3.86 -5.31 -21.03
C GLN A 76 3.52 -3.99 -20.31
N LYS A 77 4.47 -3.05 -20.18
CA LYS A 77 4.27 -1.79 -19.44
C LYS A 77 3.05 -0.99 -19.91
N PRO A 78 2.77 -0.81 -21.23
CA PRO A 78 1.61 -0.05 -21.67
C PRO A 78 0.29 -0.67 -21.22
N GLU A 79 0.16 -1.99 -21.33
CA GLU A 79 -1.06 -2.70 -20.95
C GLU A 79 -1.21 -2.82 -19.43
N MET A 80 -0.10 -2.95 -18.71
CA MET A 80 -0.09 -2.90 -17.25
C MET A 80 -0.59 -1.55 -16.72
N MET A 81 -0.20 -0.42 -17.34
CA MET A 81 -0.70 0.90 -16.94
C MET A 81 -2.22 1.03 -17.14
N GLU A 82 -2.77 0.43 -18.18
CA GLU A 82 -4.21 0.37 -18.41
C GLU A 82 -4.91 -0.46 -17.33
N LEU A 83 -4.37 -1.64 -16.99
CA LEU A 83 -4.88 -2.46 -15.89
C LEU A 83 -4.85 -1.68 -14.57
N ILE A 84 -3.70 -1.10 -14.20
CA ILE A 84 -3.54 -0.29 -12.99
C ILE A 84 -4.59 0.82 -12.91
N SER A 85 -4.85 1.52 -14.02
CA SER A 85 -5.85 2.58 -14.06
C SER A 85 -7.23 2.05 -13.69
N ARG A 86 -7.64 0.90 -14.24
CA ARG A 86 -8.92 0.24 -13.95
C ARG A 86 -9.01 -0.29 -12.53
N LEU A 87 -7.93 -0.85 -12.00
CA LEU A 87 -7.89 -1.33 -10.62
C LEU A 87 -8.05 -0.14 -9.65
N ASN A 88 -7.31 0.95 -9.90
CA ASN A 88 -7.35 2.16 -9.08
C ASN A 88 -8.72 2.85 -9.05
N GLU A 89 -9.55 2.73 -10.10
CA GLU A 89 -10.95 3.20 -10.06
C GLU A 89 -11.79 2.52 -8.96
N ARG A 90 -11.39 1.32 -8.54
CA ARG A 90 -12.10 0.47 -7.57
C ARG A 90 -11.38 0.39 -6.22
N THR A 91 -10.17 0.93 -6.14
CA THR A 91 -9.38 1.01 -4.91
C THR A 91 -9.83 2.21 -4.10
N TRP A 92 -10.19 1.98 -2.84
CA TRP A 92 -10.68 3.07 -1.99
C TRP A 92 -9.56 3.81 -1.26
N LEU A 93 -8.57 3.07 -0.76
CA LEU A 93 -7.51 3.59 0.09
C LEU A 93 -6.14 3.30 -0.54
N GLY A 94 -5.59 4.28 -1.26
CA GLY A 94 -4.30 4.14 -1.92
C GLY A 94 -4.42 3.93 -3.42
N HIS A 95 -3.33 3.48 -4.05
CA HIS A 95 -3.24 3.25 -5.49
C HIS A 95 -2.01 2.41 -5.85
N PHE A 96 -2.10 1.69 -6.97
CA PHE A 96 -0.97 1.03 -7.60
C PHE A 96 -0.18 2.00 -8.48
N ILE A 97 1.13 1.78 -8.53
CA ILE A 97 2.09 2.52 -9.34
C ILE A 97 2.98 1.51 -10.06
N LEU A 98 3.18 1.74 -11.36
CA LEU A 98 4.24 1.11 -12.14
C LEU A 98 5.37 2.13 -12.33
N THR A 99 6.57 1.80 -11.86
CA THR A 99 7.76 2.59 -12.09
C THR A 99 8.25 2.35 -13.53
N GLN A 100 8.42 3.45 -14.28
CA GLN A 100 8.80 3.35 -15.70
C GLN A 100 10.23 2.83 -15.89
N ASP A 101 11.13 3.19 -14.98
CA ASP A 101 12.57 2.94 -15.13
C ASP A 101 12.92 1.47 -14.93
N ASP A 102 12.35 0.82 -13.93
CA ASP A 102 12.68 -0.55 -13.51
C ASP A 102 11.50 -1.53 -13.58
N GLY A 103 10.29 -1.11 -14.00
CA GLY A 103 9.15 -2.02 -14.17
C GLY A 103 8.64 -2.62 -12.86
N CYS A 104 8.96 -1.99 -11.73
CA CYS A 104 8.54 -2.39 -10.41
C CYS A 104 7.08 -1.97 -10.17
N LEU A 105 6.31 -2.88 -9.58
CA LEU A 105 4.95 -2.61 -9.14
C LEU A 105 4.92 -2.37 -7.63
N LEU A 106 4.25 -1.31 -7.23
CA LEU A 106 4.04 -1.03 -5.82
C LEU A 106 2.65 -0.48 -5.57
N PHE A 107 2.15 -0.77 -4.38
CA PHE A 107 0.97 -0.12 -3.81
C PHE A 107 1.40 1.00 -2.87
N ARG A 108 0.67 2.11 -2.88
CA ARG A 108 0.93 3.27 -2.03
C ARG A 108 -0.34 3.79 -1.37
N HIS A 109 -0.29 3.96 -0.06
CA HIS A 109 -1.33 4.56 0.76
C HIS A 109 -0.74 5.70 1.60
N THR A 110 -1.23 6.93 1.40
CA THR A 110 -0.80 8.10 2.17
C THR A 110 -1.97 8.70 2.93
N THR A 111 -1.80 8.92 4.24
CA THR A 111 -2.83 9.51 5.10
C THR A 111 -2.30 10.78 5.77
N PRO A 112 -2.97 11.93 5.60
CA PRO A 112 -2.64 13.14 6.33
C PRO A 112 -3.06 13.01 7.81
N MET A 113 -2.16 13.39 8.71
CA MET A 113 -2.33 13.34 10.17
C MET A 113 -2.52 14.73 10.79
N ARG A 114 -2.63 15.79 9.97
CA ARG A 114 -2.84 17.14 10.49
C ARG A 114 -4.21 17.26 11.15
N GLY A 115 -4.23 17.66 12.42
CA GLY A 115 -5.46 17.92 13.18
C GLY A 115 -5.98 16.72 13.99
N THR A 116 -5.34 15.55 13.89
CA THR A 116 -5.68 14.36 14.69
C THR A 116 -4.89 14.28 15.99
N GLY A 117 -3.86 15.12 16.18
CA GLY A 117 -2.93 15.04 17.31
C GLY A 117 -1.76 14.05 17.09
N GLY A 118 -1.73 13.39 15.93
CA GLY A 118 -0.81 12.32 15.54
C GLY A 118 -1.57 11.10 15.01
N ALA A 119 -0.88 9.98 14.81
CA ALA A 119 -1.54 8.74 14.39
C ALA A 119 -2.00 7.93 15.61
N THR A 120 -3.15 7.26 15.51
CA THR A 120 -3.52 6.20 16.47
C THR A 120 -2.94 4.86 16.03
N GLN A 121 -2.78 3.92 16.96
CA GLN A 121 -2.31 2.57 16.64
C GLN A 121 -3.28 1.86 15.69
N GLU A 122 -4.57 1.98 15.96
CA GLU A 122 -5.65 1.41 15.14
C GLU A 122 -5.62 1.95 13.71
N GLN A 123 -5.42 3.26 13.53
CA GLN A 123 -5.29 3.83 12.18
C GLN A 123 -4.09 3.26 11.43
N ILE A 124 -2.95 3.05 12.09
CA ILE A 124 -1.78 2.48 11.44
C ILE A 124 -2.02 1.02 11.05
N ILE A 125 -2.65 0.24 11.94
CA ILE A 125 -3.06 -1.14 11.65
C ILE A 125 -4.00 -1.17 10.43
N ASP A 126 -5.06 -0.36 10.45
CA ASP A 126 -6.02 -0.26 9.35
C ASP A 126 -5.34 0.08 8.02
N MET A 127 -4.33 0.96 8.04
CA MET A 127 -3.58 1.32 6.84
C MET A 127 -2.73 0.15 6.31
N ILE A 128 -2.08 -0.62 7.19
CA ILE A 128 -1.30 -1.81 6.82
C ILE A 128 -2.23 -2.89 6.27
N GLU A 129 -3.31 -3.20 6.98
CA GLU A 129 -4.31 -4.20 6.57
C GLU A 129 -4.92 -3.83 5.21
N ALA A 130 -5.27 -2.56 5.00
CA ALA A 130 -5.75 -2.09 3.69
C ALA A 130 -4.70 -2.26 2.59
N THR A 131 -3.43 -1.95 2.86
CA THR A 131 -2.34 -2.16 1.91
C THR A 131 -2.18 -3.62 1.53
N VAL A 132 -2.12 -4.53 2.52
CA VAL A 132 -1.97 -5.97 2.26
C VAL A 132 -3.20 -6.52 1.53
N ALA A 133 -4.41 -6.15 1.96
CA ALA A 133 -5.65 -6.64 1.38
C ALA A 133 -5.80 -6.23 -0.10
N GLU A 134 -5.47 -4.99 -0.47
CA GLU A 134 -5.53 -4.56 -1.88
C GLU A 134 -4.45 -5.25 -2.71
N CYS A 135 -3.22 -5.44 -2.17
CA CYS A 135 -2.18 -6.21 -2.84
C CYS A 135 -2.62 -7.65 -3.09
N GLU A 136 -3.15 -8.35 -2.08
CA GLU A 136 -3.65 -9.73 -2.17
C GLU A 136 -4.76 -9.88 -3.20
N LYS A 137 -5.75 -8.99 -3.14
CA LYS A 137 -6.91 -8.99 -4.03
C LYS A 137 -6.53 -8.83 -5.50
N TYR A 138 -5.55 -7.99 -5.80
CA TYR A 138 -5.19 -7.64 -7.19
C TYR A 138 -3.96 -8.38 -7.71
N TYR A 139 -3.22 -9.08 -6.86
CA TYR A 139 -2.02 -9.85 -7.24
C TYR A 139 -2.25 -10.75 -8.46
N PRO A 140 -3.33 -11.57 -8.52
CA PRO A 140 -3.49 -12.53 -9.61
C PRO A 140 -3.60 -11.86 -10.98
N ALA A 141 -4.36 -10.75 -11.06
CA ALA A 141 -4.56 -10.01 -12.29
C ALA A 141 -3.27 -9.31 -12.76
N LEU A 142 -2.56 -8.67 -11.83
CA LEU A 142 -1.27 -8.03 -12.11
C LEU A 142 -0.25 -9.06 -12.58
N PHE A 143 -0.18 -10.21 -11.91
CA PHE A 143 0.73 -11.29 -12.26
C PHE A 143 0.41 -11.89 -13.63
N GLN A 144 -0.86 -12.22 -13.90
CA GLN A 144 -1.29 -12.78 -15.18
C GLN A 144 -0.95 -11.86 -16.37
N LEU A 145 -1.12 -10.55 -16.23
CA LEU A 145 -0.73 -9.61 -17.28
C LEU A 145 0.79 -9.52 -17.41
N ALA A 146 1.53 -9.46 -16.29
CA ALA A 146 2.99 -9.38 -16.31
C ALA A 146 3.64 -10.56 -17.05
N ILE A 147 3.09 -11.78 -16.91
CA ILE A 147 3.57 -12.98 -17.63
C ILE A 147 2.96 -13.14 -19.04
N GLY A 148 2.09 -12.22 -19.47
CA GLY A 148 1.44 -12.25 -20.78
C GLY A 148 0.35 -13.32 -20.95
N SER A 149 -0.25 -13.80 -19.85
CA SER A 149 -1.35 -14.78 -19.88
C SER A 149 -2.74 -14.16 -19.93
N ALA A 150 -2.86 -12.85 -19.72
CA ALA A 150 -4.13 -12.13 -19.76
C ALA A 150 -3.95 -10.72 -20.34
N SER A 151 -4.97 -10.21 -21.00
CA SER A 151 -5.09 -8.79 -21.33
C SER A 151 -5.59 -7.99 -20.14
N ALA A 152 -5.44 -6.65 -20.16
CA ALA A 152 -6.00 -5.77 -19.12
C ALA A 152 -7.52 -5.98 -18.91
N ASP A 153 -8.28 -6.22 -19.98
CA ASP A 153 -9.71 -6.53 -19.91
C ASP A 153 -9.95 -7.83 -19.13
N SER A 154 -9.37 -8.94 -19.60
CA SER A 154 -9.58 -10.27 -18.98
C SER A 154 -9.04 -10.36 -17.55
N ALA A 155 -7.91 -9.70 -17.25
CA ALA A 155 -7.34 -9.64 -15.90
C ALA A 155 -8.27 -8.89 -14.94
N THR A 156 -8.94 -7.83 -15.41
CA THR A 156 -9.93 -7.10 -14.61
C THR A 156 -11.14 -7.98 -14.28
N GLU A 157 -11.61 -8.78 -15.25
CA GLU A 157 -12.74 -9.70 -15.04
C GLU A 157 -12.43 -10.77 -13.99
N THR A 158 -11.20 -11.32 -13.98
CA THR A 158 -10.74 -12.30 -12.97
C THR A 158 -10.99 -11.79 -11.54
N VAL A 159 -10.59 -10.55 -11.24
CA VAL A 159 -10.76 -9.97 -9.90
C VAL A 159 -12.23 -9.78 -9.54
N LEU A 160 -13.04 -9.35 -10.51
CA LEU A 160 -14.48 -9.14 -10.29
C LEU A 160 -15.18 -10.47 -9.95
N MET A 161 -14.75 -11.58 -10.54
CA MET A 161 -15.33 -12.90 -10.23
C MET A 161 -14.94 -13.39 -8.83
N GLU A 162 -13.70 -13.17 -8.39
CA GLU A 162 -13.26 -13.56 -7.04
C GLU A 162 -14.00 -12.79 -5.94
N THR A 163 -14.35 -11.52 -6.17
CA THR A 163 -15.14 -10.72 -5.20
C THR A 163 -16.57 -11.24 -4.99
N VAL A 164 -17.09 -12.09 -5.88
CA VAL A 164 -18.42 -12.71 -5.74
C VAL A 164 -18.33 -14.07 -5.00
N GLY A 165 -17.13 -14.63 -4.84
CA GLY A 165 -16.91 -16.00 -4.35
C GLY A 165 -16.64 -16.18 -2.86
N HIS A 166 -16.45 -15.11 -2.07
CA HIS A 166 -16.12 -15.19 -0.64
C HIS A 166 -17.05 -14.33 0.23
N ALA A 167 -18.29 -14.79 0.41
CA ALA A 167 -19.24 -14.30 1.41
C ALA A 167 -19.53 -15.37 2.45
#